data_AF-A0A7C5DVJ3-F1
#
_entry.id   AF-A0A7C5DVJ3-F1
#
_cell.length_a   1.000
_cell.length_b   1.000
_cell.length_c   1.000
_cell.angle_alpha   90.00
_cell.angle_beta   90.00
_cell.angle_gamma   90.00
#
_symmetry.space_group_name_H-M   'P 1'
#
loop_
_entity.id
_entity.type
_entity.pdbx_description
1 polymer ?
#
loop_
_entity_poly.entity_id
_entity_poly.type
_entity_poly.pdbx_seq_one_letter_code
_entity_poly.pdbx_strand_id
1 'polypeptide(L)'
;MKPLSEITTKFTESVIREMTRISNARGGINLAQGFPDFDPPAAIRQAAIDAIQQGWNQYAITFGEADLREAIAAKALEYNQIECNPHTDVTVTCGATEAMIATLKALVNPGDEIIIFEPFYENYGPDAILSG
;
A
#
# COMPACT_ATOMS: atom_id res chain seq x y z
N MET A 1 -26.61 16.82 -6.68
CA MET A 1 -25.35 16.10 -6.38
C MET A 1 -25.24 14.97 -7.39
N LYS A 2 -24.09 14.78 -8.04
CA LYS A 2 -23.92 13.68 -9.01
C LYS A 2 -23.98 12.33 -8.26
N PRO A 3 -24.63 11.28 -8.79
CA PRO A 3 -24.53 9.95 -8.20
C PRO A 3 -23.08 9.45 -8.19
N LEU A 4 -22.77 8.55 -7.25
CA LEU A 4 -21.47 7.86 -7.21
C LEU A 4 -21.30 6.97 -8.45
N SER A 5 -20.05 6.60 -8.73
CA SER A 5 -19.73 5.68 -9.83
C SER A 5 -20.34 4.30 -9.58
N GLU A 6 -20.88 3.66 -10.62
CA GLU A 6 -21.46 2.32 -10.51
C GLU A 6 -20.44 1.26 -10.07
N ILE A 7 -19.14 1.47 -10.33
CA ILE A 7 -18.09 0.53 -9.91
C ILE A 7 -18.03 0.36 -8.38
N THR A 8 -18.42 1.38 -7.62
CA THR A 8 -18.39 1.33 -6.15
C THR A 8 -19.49 0.47 -5.55
N THR A 9 -20.46 0.01 -6.36
CA THR A 9 -21.52 -0.91 -5.90
C THR A 9 -21.11 -2.38 -6.03
N LYS A 10 -19.97 -2.66 -6.69
CA LYS A 10 -19.50 -4.01 -6.99
C LYS A 10 -18.65 -4.65 -5.88
N PHE A 11 -18.30 -3.89 -4.84
CA PHE A 11 -17.56 -4.38 -3.68
C PHE A 11 -18.10 -3.74 -2.41
N THR A 12 -17.79 -4.34 -1.26
CA THR A 12 -18.31 -3.93 0.05
C THR A 12 -17.22 -3.28 0.90
N GLU A 13 -17.62 -2.84 2.09
CA GLU A 13 -16.68 -2.53 3.17
C GLU A 13 -15.79 -3.75 3.51
N SER A 14 -14.57 -3.48 3.97
CA SER A 14 -13.65 -4.46 4.57
C SER A 14 -14.29 -5.11 5.81
N VAL A 15 -14.29 -6.45 5.84
CA VAL A 15 -14.82 -7.21 6.97
C VAL A 15 -13.97 -6.97 8.24
N ILE A 16 -12.66 -6.73 8.08
CA ILE A 16 -11.77 -6.38 9.19
C ILE A 16 -12.21 -5.08 9.86
N ARG A 17 -12.61 -4.08 9.06
CA ARG A 17 -13.11 -2.80 9.57
C ARG A 17 -14.46 -2.94 10.26
N GLU A 18 -15.37 -3.74 9.68
CA GLU A 18 -16.66 -4.02 10.29
C GLU A 18 -16.49 -4.69 11.67
N MET A 19 -15.63 -5.72 11.75
CA MET A 19 -15.38 -6.44 13.00
C MET A 19 -14.68 -5.58 14.04
N THR A 20 -13.78 -4.68 13.63
CA THR A 20 -13.18 -3.68 14.53
C THR A 20 -14.25 -2.80 15.18
N ARG A 21 -15.21 -2.29 14.39
CA ARG A 21 -16.31 -1.45 14.90
C ARG A 21 -17.20 -2.21 15.87
N ILE A 22 -17.53 -3.47 15.56
CA ILE A 22 -18.32 -4.33 16.44
C ILE A 22 -17.58 -4.62 17.75
N SER A 23 -16.29 -4.97 17.69
CA SER A 23 -15.47 -5.25 18.87
C SER A 23 -15.41 -4.04 19.81
N ASN A 24 -15.12 -2.85 19.26
CA ASN A 24 -15.08 -1.61 20.02
C ASN A 24 -16.42 -1.28 20.69
N ALA A 25 -17.54 -1.47 19.97
CA ALA A 25 -18.89 -1.22 20.52
C ALA A 25 -19.26 -2.17 21.68
N ARG A 26 -18.55 -3.30 21.82
CA ARG A 26 -18.74 -4.29 22.88
C ARG A 26 -17.67 -4.25 23.96
N GLY A 27 -16.69 -3.35 23.86
CA GLY A 27 -15.52 -3.33 24.74
C GLY A 27 -14.68 -4.60 24.65
N GLY A 28 -14.66 -5.24 23.48
CA GLY A 28 -13.91 -6.48 23.23
C GLY A 28 -12.42 -6.22 23.05
N ILE A 29 -11.63 -7.29 23.19
CA ILE A 29 -10.21 -7.29 22.81
C ILE A 29 -10.13 -7.55 21.31
N ASN A 30 -9.62 -6.59 20.54
CA ASN A 30 -9.51 -6.72 19.09
C ASN A 30 -8.19 -7.40 18.70
N LEU A 31 -8.28 -8.64 18.21
CA LEU A 31 -7.13 -9.42 17.72
C LEU A 31 -7.07 -9.47 16.18
N ALA A 32 -7.93 -8.71 15.49
CA ALA A 32 -8.05 -8.75 14.03
C ALA A 32 -7.24 -7.65 13.31
N GLN A 33 -6.74 -6.64 14.04
CA GLN A 33 -5.99 -5.54 13.43
C GLN A 33 -4.58 -5.98 13.05
N GLY A 34 -4.22 -5.77 11.79
CA GLY A 34 -2.91 -6.13 11.23
C GLY A 34 -1.83 -5.05 11.37
N PHE A 35 -1.93 -4.14 12.35
CA PHE A 35 -0.89 -3.15 12.61
C PHE A 35 -0.14 -3.47 13.91
N PRO A 36 1.16 -3.11 14.01
CA PRO A 36 1.91 -3.30 15.24
C PRO A 36 1.40 -2.41 16.39
N ASP A 37 1.38 -2.95 17.60
CA ASP A 37 0.95 -2.25 18.83
C ASP A 37 2.09 -1.50 19.55
N PHE A 38 3.21 -1.28 18.85
CA PHE A 38 4.40 -0.60 19.36
C PHE A 38 4.77 0.63 18.52
N ASP A 39 5.49 1.56 19.16
CA ASP A 39 5.96 2.77 18.48
C ASP A 39 7.01 2.44 17.39
N PRO A 40 7.05 3.21 16.29
CA PRO A 40 8.11 3.10 15.30
C PRO A 40 9.51 3.31 15.93
N PRO A 41 10.59 2.68 15.42
CA PRO A 41 11.93 2.86 15.96
C PRO A 41 12.36 4.34 16.05
N ALA A 42 13.08 4.71 17.11
CA ALA A 42 13.47 6.10 17.38
C ALA A 42 14.27 6.74 16.23
N ALA A 43 15.14 5.96 15.56
CA ALA A 43 15.92 6.43 14.42
C ALA A 43 15.04 6.89 13.24
N ILE A 44 13.92 6.19 12.98
CA ILE A 44 12.98 6.56 11.91
C ILE A 44 12.24 7.84 12.25
N ARG A 45 11.81 7.97 13.52
CA ARG A 45 11.16 9.20 13.99
C ARG A 45 12.10 10.41 13.90
N GLN A 46 13.38 10.23 14.28
CA GLN A 46 14.37 11.30 14.19
C GLN A 46 14.65 11.70 12.74
N ALA A 47 14.82 10.73 11.84
CA ALA A 47 15.04 11.01 10.41
C ALA A 47 13.88 11.81 9.79
N ALA A 48 12.63 11.50 10.16
CA ALA A 48 11.47 12.27 9.70
C ALA A 48 11.48 13.72 10.23
N ILE A 49 11.85 13.91 11.50
CA ILE A 49 11.99 15.25 12.10
C ILE A 49 13.08 16.04 11.38
N ASP A 50 14.23 15.42 11.14
CA ASP A 50 15.37 16.07 10.50
C ASP A 50 15.03 16.49 9.06
N ALA A 51 14.32 15.64 8.30
CA ALA A 51 13.85 15.98 6.96
C ALA A 51 12.93 17.21 6.96
N ILE A 52 12.02 17.30 7.94
CA ILE A 52 11.15 18.48 8.11
C ILE A 52 11.99 19.73 8.45
N GLN A 53 12.91 19.62 9.40
CA GLN A 53 13.75 20.75 9.84
C GLN A 53 14.69 21.27 8.76
N GLN A 54 15.16 20.39 7.88
CA GLN A 54 16.03 20.72 6.76
C GLN A 54 15.26 21.28 5.54
N GLY A 55 13.93 21.35 5.59
CA GLY A 55 13.13 21.93 4.52
C GLY A 55 12.91 21.01 3.32
N TRP A 56 12.89 19.69 3.52
CA TRP A 56 12.52 18.72 2.48
C TRP A 56 11.00 18.75 2.23
N ASN A 57 10.52 19.84 1.64
CA ASN A 57 9.09 20.11 1.43
C ASN A 57 8.72 20.39 -0.04
N GLN A 58 9.63 20.12 -0.97
CA GLN A 58 9.40 20.25 -2.41
C GLN A 58 8.98 18.91 -3.03
N TYR A 59 8.47 18.96 -4.25
CA TYR A 59 8.08 17.76 -4.97
C TYR A 59 9.27 16.82 -5.20
N ALA A 60 9.07 15.56 -4.84
CA ALA A 60 9.88 14.46 -5.35
C ALA A 60 9.64 14.28 -6.85
N ILE A 61 10.53 13.55 -7.52
CA ILE A 61 10.23 13.04 -8.86
C ILE A 61 9.07 12.02 -8.80
N THR A 62 8.39 11.83 -9.92
CA THR A 62 7.10 11.12 -9.98
C THR A 62 7.13 9.67 -9.51
N PHE A 63 8.28 9.00 -9.54
CA PHE A 63 8.46 7.60 -9.14
C PHE A 63 9.28 7.44 -7.84
N GLY A 64 9.52 8.54 -7.10
CA GLY A 64 10.14 8.53 -5.78
C GLY A 64 11.57 9.06 -5.73
N GLU A 65 11.99 9.48 -4.53
CA GLU A 65 13.31 10.04 -4.29
C GLU A 65 14.45 9.08 -4.65
N ALA A 66 15.55 9.62 -5.19
CA ALA A 66 16.67 8.82 -5.68
C ALA A 66 17.32 7.96 -4.60
N ASP A 67 17.71 8.58 -3.48
CA ASP A 67 18.36 7.90 -2.37
C ASP A 67 17.48 6.78 -1.79
N LEU A 68 16.15 6.97 -1.77
CA LEU A 68 15.21 5.95 -1.32
C LEU A 68 15.14 4.77 -2.30
N ARG A 69 15.08 5.03 -3.61
CA ARG A 69 15.08 3.97 -4.63
C ARG A 69 16.37 3.16 -4.63
N GLU A 70 17.52 3.83 -4.48
CA GLU A 70 18.82 3.17 -4.35
C GLU A 70 18.88 2.26 -3.10
N ALA A 71 18.41 2.77 -1.95
CA ALA A 71 18.32 1.99 -0.73
C ALA A 71 17.39 0.77 -0.87
N ILE A 72 16.25 0.92 -1.57
CA ILE A 72 15.32 -0.17 -1.85
C ILE A 72 15.99 -1.24 -2.73
N ALA A 73 16.69 -0.83 -3.81
CA ALA A 73 17.38 -1.76 -4.70
C ALA A 73 18.48 -2.54 -3.98
N ALA A 74 19.29 -1.86 -3.15
CA ALA A 74 20.30 -2.50 -2.32
C ALA A 74 19.68 -3.51 -1.33
N LYS A 75 18.59 -3.12 -0.65
CA LYS A 75 17.87 -4.01 0.27
C LYS A 75 17.28 -5.22 -0.45
N ALA A 76 16.73 -5.02 -1.65
CA ALA A 76 16.12 -6.09 -2.45
C ALA A 76 17.18 -7.12 -2.88
N LEU A 77 18.37 -6.67 -3.27
CA LEU A 77 19.49 -7.55 -3.56
C LEU A 77 19.92 -8.32 -2.30
N GLU A 78 20.16 -7.63 -1.19
CA GLU A 78 20.64 -8.26 0.04
C GLU A 78 19.67 -9.30 0.60
N TYR A 79 18.40 -8.92 0.79
CA TYR A 79 17.41 -9.75 1.48
C TYR A 79 16.66 -10.71 0.56
N ASN A 80 16.45 -10.33 -0.70
CA ASN A 80 15.58 -11.06 -1.62
C ASN A 80 16.34 -11.64 -2.81
N GLN A 81 17.63 -11.31 -2.97
CA GLN A 81 18.44 -11.72 -4.13
C GLN A 81 17.82 -11.24 -5.45
N ILE A 82 17.17 -10.07 -5.42
CA ILE A 82 16.58 -9.42 -6.59
C ILE A 82 17.53 -8.31 -7.04
N GLU A 83 18.14 -8.49 -8.21
CA GLU A 83 18.87 -7.43 -8.89
C GLU A 83 17.87 -6.51 -9.61
N CYS A 84 17.84 -5.23 -9.25
CA CYS A 84 17.00 -4.24 -9.92
C CYS A 84 17.76 -2.91 -10.09
N ASN A 85 17.52 -2.24 -11.22
CA ASN A 85 18.07 -0.92 -11.47
C ASN A 85 17.19 0.15 -10.80
N PRO A 86 17.71 0.93 -9.84
CA PRO A 86 16.91 1.92 -9.11
C PRO A 86 16.33 3.01 -10.00
N HIS A 87 16.89 3.25 -11.20
CA HIS A 87 16.42 4.28 -12.13
C HIS A 87 15.28 3.81 -13.05
N THR A 88 15.06 2.51 -13.21
CA THR A 88 14.07 1.97 -14.17
C THR A 88 13.09 0.98 -13.56
N ASP A 89 13.50 0.28 -12.49
CA ASP A 89 12.79 -0.90 -12.00
C ASP A 89 12.13 -0.66 -10.62
N VAL A 90 12.32 0.53 -10.03
CA VAL A 90 11.82 0.88 -8.69
C VAL A 90 10.93 2.11 -8.76
N THR A 91 9.70 1.96 -8.28
CA THR A 91 8.73 3.04 -8.06
C THR A 91 8.29 3.05 -6.60
N VAL A 92 8.38 4.21 -5.94
CA VAL A 92 7.88 4.41 -4.58
C VAL A 92 6.41 4.83 -4.62
N THR A 93 5.58 4.17 -3.82
CA THR A 93 4.14 4.45 -3.69
C THR A 93 3.76 4.78 -2.25
N CYS A 94 2.56 5.29 -2.03
CA CYS A 94 1.94 5.53 -0.73
C CYS A 94 1.51 4.21 -0.09
N GLY A 95 2.50 3.40 0.28
CA GLY A 95 2.32 2.07 0.83
C GLY A 95 2.05 1.01 -0.23
N ALA A 96 2.08 -0.25 0.20
CA ALA A 96 1.89 -1.42 -0.66
C ALA A 96 0.49 -1.49 -1.28
N THR A 97 -0.52 -0.92 -0.61
CA THR A 97 -1.90 -0.85 -1.13
C THR A 97 -1.99 -0.03 -2.41
N GLU A 98 -1.30 1.12 -2.51
CA GLU A 98 -1.24 1.85 -3.78
C GLU A 98 -0.47 1.06 -4.84
N ALA A 99 0.66 0.44 -4.47
CA ALA A 99 1.45 -0.36 -5.41
C ALA A 99 0.62 -1.44 -6.08
N MET A 100 -0.25 -2.13 -5.33
CA MET A 100 -1.15 -3.16 -5.85
C MET A 100 -2.09 -2.61 -6.93
N ILE A 101 -2.90 -1.60 -6.60
CA ILE A 101 -3.87 -1.05 -7.57
C ILE A 101 -3.18 -0.37 -8.75
N ALA A 102 -2.07 0.34 -8.53
CA ALA A 102 -1.30 0.96 -9.61
C ALA A 102 -0.74 -0.10 -10.58
N THR A 103 -0.26 -1.23 -10.05
CA THR A 103 0.23 -2.35 -10.86
C THR A 103 -0.89 -2.96 -11.70
N LEU A 104 -2.04 -3.26 -11.10
CA LEU A 104 -3.17 -3.80 -11.87
C LEU A 104 -3.63 -2.82 -12.94
N LYS A 105 -3.80 -1.54 -12.59
CA LYS A 105 -4.16 -0.48 -13.54
C LYS A 105 -3.16 -0.28 -14.69
N ALA A 106 -1.90 -0.66 -14.50
CA ALA A 106 -0.88 -0.59 -15.53
C ALA A 106 -0.84 -1.84 -16.44
N LEU A 107 -1.30 -3.00 -15.95
CA LEU A 107 -1.11 -4.29 -16.62
C LEU A 107 -2.38 -4.90 -17.21
N VAL A 108 -3.55 -4.68 -16.61
CA VAL A 108 -4.81 -5.34 -17.01
C VAL A 108 -5.76 -4.42 -17.75
N ASN A 109 -6.56 -5.00 -18.64
CA ASN A 109 -7.66 -4.36 -19.34
C ASN A 109 -9.02 -4.96 -18.91
N PRO A 110 -10.13 -4.25 -19.16
CA PRO A 110 -11.46 -4.79 -18.93
C PRO A 110 -11.69 -6.15 -19.58
N GLY A 111 -12.00 -7.16 -18.77
CA GLY A 111 -12.24 -8.53 -19.21
C GLY A 111 -11.03 -9.47 -19.14
N ASP A 112 -9.86 -8.96 -18.73
CA ASP A 112 -8.73 -9.82 -18.37
C ASP A 112 -9.01 -10.58 -17.07
N GLU A 113 -8.47 -11.79 -16.94
CA GLU A 113 -8.64 -12.62 -15.75
C GLU A 113 -7.49 -12.44 -14.76
N ILE A 114 -7.81 -12.24 -13.48
CA ILE A 114 -6.84 -12.14 -12.38
C ILE A 114 -6.99 -13.37 -11.48
N ILE A 115 -5.94 -14.19 -11.39
CA ILE A 115 -5.92 -15.39 -10.55
C ILE A 115 -5.53 -15.00 -9.12
N ILE A 116 -6.40 -15.32 -8.16
CA ILE A 116 -6.19 -15.08 -6.72
C ILE A 116 -6.22 -16.42 -5.99
N PHE A 117 -5.14 -16.75 -5.29
CA PHE A 117 -5.06 -17.97 -4.48
C PHE A 117 -5.63 -17.75 -3.07
N GLU A 118 -6.40 -18.71 -2.57
CA GLU A 118 -6.98 -18.66 -1.22
C GLU A 118 -6.09 -19.35 -0.17
N PRO A 119 -6.03 -18.83 1.08
CA PRO A 119 -6.63 -17.58 1.55
C PRO A 119 -5.85 -16.35 1.06
N PHE A 120 -6.56 -15.26 0.76
CA PHE A 120 -5.96 -14.04 0.20
C PHE A 120 -6.09 -12.81 1.11
N TYR A 121 -5.27 -11.81 0.83
CA TYR A 121 -5.44 -10.47 1.37
C TYR A 121 -6.68 -9.81 0.77
N GLU A 122 -7.60 -9.32 1.62
CA GLU A 122 -8.96 -8.92 1.22
C GLU A 122 -9.01 -7.86 0.10
N ASN A 123 -7.96 -7.04 -0.04
CA ASN A 123 -7.89 -5.99 -1.07
C ASN A 123 -7.68 -6.50 -2.49
N TYR A 124 -7.21 -7.75 -2.70
CA TYR A 124 -7.00 -8.26 -4.07
C TYR A 124 -8.31 -8.29 -4.88
N GLY A 125 -9.44 -8.63 -4.26
CA GLY A 125 -10.75 -8.66 -4.92
C GLY A 125 -11.23 -7.27 -5.36
N PRO A 126 -11.36 -6.29 -4.44
CA PRO A 126 -11.70 -4.91 -4.79
C PRO A 126 -10.75 -4.29 -5.83
N ASP A 127 -9.44 -4.52 -5.73
CA ASP A 127 -8.49 -3.95 -6.69
C ASP A 127 -8.65 -4.56 -8.10
N ALA A 128 -8.97 -5.86 -8.19
CA ALA A 128 -9.34 -6.51 -9.45
C ALA A 128 -10.62 -5.90 -10.04
N ILE A 129 -11.69 -5.78 -9.23
CA ILE A 129 -12.98 -5.18 -9.65
C ILE A 129 -12.80 -3.74 -10.10
N LEU A 130 -11.96 -2.96 -9.39
CA LEU A 130 -11.67 -1.58 -9.75
C LEU A 130 -10.91 -1.48 -11.07
N SER A 131 -10.13 -2.49 -11.43
CA SER A 131 -9.24 -2.48 -12.59
C SER A 131 -9.94 -2.82 -13.91
N GLY A 132 -11.04 -3.59 -13.89
CA GLY A 132 -11.88 -3.81 -15.06
C GLY A 132 -12.42 -5.23 -15.13
#